data_AF-A0A9E5J112-F1
#
_entry.id   AF-A0A9E5J112-F1
#
_cell.length_a   1.000
_cell.length_b   1.000
_cell.length_c   1.000
_cell.angle_alpha   90.00
_cell.angle_beta   90.00
_cell.angle_gamma   90.00
#
_symmetry.space_group_name_H-M   'P 1'
#
loop_
_entity.id
_entity.type
_entity.pdbx_description
1 polymer ?
#
loop_
_entity_poly.entity_id
_entity_poly.type
_entity_poly.pdbx_seq_one_letter_code
_entity_poly.pdbx_strand_id
1 'polypeptide(L)' 'LVLSELSMGMSHDYPVAIAEGATLVRIGTALFGPRA' A
#
# COMPACT_ATOMS: atom_id res chain seq x y z
N LEU A 1 -21.74 -3.70 -9.83
CA LEU A 1 -20.71 -2.67 -10.06
C LEU A 1 -19.36 -3.36 -9.95
N VAL A 2 -18.47 -3.16 -10.92
CA VAL A 2 -17.08 -3.63 -10.82
C VAL A 2 -16.27 -2.46 -10.25
N LEU A 3 -15.47 -2.71 -9.22
CA LEU A 3 -14.51 -1.75 -8.67
C LEU A 3 -13.16 -2.02 -9.30
N SER A 4 -12.52 -0.97 -9.83
CA SER A 4 -11.26 -1.09 -10.59
C SER A 4 -10.03 -0.98 -9.69
N GLU A 5 -10.19 -0.47 -8.47
CA GLU A 5 -9.11 -0.18 -7.55
C GLU A 5 -8.92 -1.26 -6.48
N LEU A 6 -7.66 -1.65 -6.27
CA LEU A 6 -7.23 -2.53 -5.19
C LEU A 6 -6.33 -1.76 -4.22
N SER A 7 -6.91 -1.36 -3.08
CA SER A 7 -6.20 -0.64 -2.02
C SER A 7 -5.61 -1.61 -1.00
N MET A 8 -4.34 -1.99 -1.17
CA MET A 8 -3.63 -2.92 -0.27
C MET A 8 -2.14 -2.63 -0.20
N GLY A 9 -1.46 -3.16 0.82
CA GLY A 9 -0.06 -2.84 1.10
C GLY A 9 0.13 -1.55 1.89
N MET A 10 1.04 -1.63 2.85
CA MET A 10 1.52 -0.58 3.72
C MET A 10 3.05 -0.52 3.71
N SER A 11 3.65 0.26 4.61
CA SER A 11 5.10 0.51 4.64
C SER A 11 6.00 -0.72 4.61
N HIS A 12 5.55 -1.90 5.05
CA HIS A 12 6.37 -3.11 5.14
C HIS A 12 6.08 -4.17 4.07
N ASP A 13 4.97 -4.06 3.35
CA ASP A 13 4.47 -5.09 2.44
C ASP A 13 3.98 -4.52 1.09
N TYR A 14 4.16 -3.22 0.84
CA TYR A 14 3.80 -2.62 -0.45
C TYR A 14 4.46 -3.28 -1.68
N PRO A 15 5.69 -3.86 -1.64
CA PRO A 15 6.23 -4.55 -2.80
C PRO A 15 5.45 -5.82 -3.14
N VAL A 16 5.01 -6.57 -2.13
CA VAL A 16 4.16 -7.76 -2.30
C VAL A 16 2.78 -7.34 -2.80
N ALA A 17 2.21 -6.28 -2.23
CA ALA A 17 0.93 -5.74 -2.69
C ALA A 17 0.95 -5.36 -4.18
N ILE A 18 2.04 -4.72 -4.65
CA ILE A 18 2.22 -4.41 -6.07
C ILE A 18 2.25 -5.70 -6.91
N ALA A 19 3.00 -6.72 -6.47
CA ALA A 19 3.07 -8.01 -7.16
C ALA A 19 1.70 -8.71 -7.25
N GLU A 20 0.85 -8.52 -6.25
CA GLU A 20 -0.52 -9.08 -6.18
C GLU A 20 -1.60 -8.17 -6.83
N GLY A 21 -1.19 -7.08 -7.50
CA GLY A 21 -2.09 -6.25 -8.30
C GLY A 21 -2.68 -5.02 -7.60
N ALA A 22 -2.08 -4.54 -6.51
CA ALA A 22 -2.51 -3.30 -5.86
C ALA A 22 -2.43 -2.11 -6.83
N THR A 23 -3.50 -1.32 -6.89
CA THR A 23 -3.53 -0.06 -7.63
C THR A 23 -3.31 1.15 -6.72
N LEU A 24 -3.42 0.96 -5.40
CA LEU A 24 -3.15 1.97 -4.39
C LEU A 24 -2.48 1.33 -3.17
N VAL A 25 -1.31 1.84 -2.80
CA VAL A 25 -0.56 1.45 -1.58
C VAL A 25 -0.55 2.58 -0.56
N ARG A 26 -0.40 2.26 0.73
CA ARG A 26 -0.51 3.24 1.84
C ARG A 26 0.79 3.36 2.61
N ILE A 27 1.62 4.35 2.32
CA ILE A 27 2.95 4.46 2.93
C ILE A 27 3.00 5.57 3.98
N GLY A 28 3.26 5.17 5.23
CA GLY A 28 3.43 6.07 6.37
C GLY A 28 4.87 6.06 6.87
N THR A 29 5.18 5.14 7.79
CA THR A 29 6.49 5.06 8.49
C THR A 29 7.70 5.01 7.57
N ALA A 30 7.61 4.33 6.42
CA ALA A 30 8.73 4.29 5.48
C ALA A 30 9.02 5.64 4.80
N LEU A 31 8.06 6.58 4.77
CA LEU A 31 8.25 7.93 4.25
C LEU A 31 8.51 8.96 5.37
N PHE A 32 7.77 8.84 6.48
CA PHE A 32 7.72 9.89 7.52
C PHE A 32 8.38 9.50 8.84
N GLY A 33 8.81 8.24 9.02
CA GLY A 33 9.35 7.73 10.29
C GLY A 33 8.26 7.33 11.30
N PRO A 34 8.66 6.95 12.53
CA PRO A 34 7.74 6.62 13.61
C PRO A 34 6.82 7.79 13.96
N ARG A 35 5.60 7.50 14.45
CA ARG A 35 4.73 8.56 14.99
C ARG A 35 5.32 9.10 16.29
N ALA A 36 5.11 10.39 16.54
CA ALA A 36 5.42 11.05 17.81
C ALA A 36 4.50 10.56 18.94
#